data_AF-A0A9P8BSD6-F1
#
_entry.id   AF-A0A9P8BSD6-F1
#
_cell.length_a   1.000
_cell.length_b   1.000
_cell.length_c   1.000
_cell.angle_alpha   90.00
_cell.angle_beta   90.00
_cell.angle_gamma   90.00
#
_symmetry.space_group_name_H-M   'P 1'
#
loop_
_entity.id
_entity.type
_entity.pdbx_description
1 polymer ?
#
loop_
_entity_poly.entity_id
_entity_poly.type
_entity_poly.pdbx_seq_one_letter_code
_entity_poly.pdbx_strand_id
1 'polypeptide(L)'
;MGKDQYGRPATKAQRHDPLHVQLMGPSENDPLPQGKQPRAKTARNERKNKPDANYVDAKLSRKILSIAQQQQDEISKEARGGLSSDDDEEEEQTYGKKAGSSGGANKSFIPAIGGDSDEEDSDADEEGDFGTFDEIEIDQRDAELLAKFMPAAPREKKTLADLIMEKINAQNAANAAAAAAAAGGNDVAVVPEKRGPLDSVMDYADEDETGDNRPMPMGLSPKVVEVYSKVGLLLSRYKSGKLPKAFKIIPSLQNWEEILYITAPENWTVHATYQATRIFTSNLKEKQAHKFFSLVLLDKIRDDIADNKKLNYHLYMALKKSLYKSKAFFKGILFPLCESGTCTLKEAAVVGSVITKVSIPVLHSAAALLRLADMEYTGPNSLFIRVLLDKKYALPYKVIDGLVDHFLRFKMDPRPMPVLWHQAFLIFAQRYKSDITPDQKQALLELLRFKTHEGISPEIRRELVNSVARGEMLPEPADDDMLMDI
;
A
#
# COMPACT_ATOMS: atom_id res chain seq x y z
N MET A 1 -57.73 -36.47 -19.84
CA MET A 1 -57.33 -35.64 -18.67
C MET A 1 -55.95 -35.09 -18.99
N GLY A 2 -55.73 -33.81 -19.29
CA GLY A 2 -56.59 -32.64 -19.09
C GLY A 2 -56.30 -31.96 -17.76
N LYS A 3 -55.23 -31.15 -17.73
CA LYS A 3 -54.97 -30.09 -16.74
C LYS A 3 -53.75 -29.25 -17.16
N ASP A 4 -54.00 -28.24 -17.97
CA ASP A 4 -53.21 -27.01 -17.90
C ASP A 4 -53.44 -26.34 -16.53
N GLN A 5 -52.40 -25.70 -15.96
CA GLN A 5 -52.60 -24.61 -15.00
C GLN A 5 -51.32 -23.76 -14.78
N TYR A 6 -51.27 -22.64 -15.50
CA TYR A 6 -50.63 -21.35 -15.18
C TYR A 6 -49.25 -21.31 -14.49
N GLY A 7 -48.22 -20.96 -15.29
CA GLY A 7 -47.03 -20.31 -14.75
C GLY A 7 -47.34 -18.92 -14.20
N ARG A 8 -46.89 -18.61 -12.98
CA ARG A 8 -46.97 -17.26 -12.40
C ARG A 8 -45.94 -16.32 -13.05
N PRO A 9 -46.29 -15.06 -13.36
CA PRO A 9 -45.31 -14.09 -13.87
C PRO A 9 -44.33 -13.70 -12.75
N ALA A 10 -43.03 -13.69 -13.08
CA ALA A 10 -42.00 -13.23 -12.15
C ALA A 10 -42.07 -11.70 -12.00
N THR A 11 -42.26 -11.23 -10.77
CA THR A 11 -42.20 -9.80 -10.43
C THR A 11 -40.77 -9.28 -10.57
N LYS A 12 -40.42 -8.73 -11.74
CA LYS A 12 -39.18 -7.97 -11.93
C LYS A 12 -39.22 -6.73 -11.04
N ALA A 13 -38.25 -6.61 -10.14
CA ALA A 13 -38.00 -5.35 -9.43
C ALA A 13 -37.66 -4.25 -10.47
N GLN A 14 -38.34 -3.11 -10.35
CA GLN A 14 -38.21 -1.99 -11.27
C GLN A 14 -36.80 -1.37 -11.11
N ARG A 15 -36.00 -1.39 -12.17
CA ARG A 15 -34.67 -0.75 -12.16
C ARG A 15 -34.88 0.76 -12.31
N HIS A 16 -34.15 1.56 -11.55
CA HIS A 16 -34.16 3.01 -11.70
C HIS A 16 -33.54 3.43 -13.04
N ASP A 17 -34.13 4.43 -13.68
CA ASP A 17 -33.62 4.99 -14.93
C ASP A 17 -32.28 5.73 -14.74
N PRO A 18 -31.40 5.74 -15.76
CA PRO A 18 -30.08 6.38 -15.67
C PRO A 18 -30.18 7.89 -15.43
N LEU A 19 -29.20 8.43 -14.69
CA LEU A 19 -29.20 9.81 -14.16
C LEU A 19 -29.51 10.89 -15.20
N HIS A 20 -29.01 10.75 -16.43
CA HIS A 20 -29.27 11.65 -17.55
C HIS A 20 -30.78 11.84 -17.83
N VAL A 21 -31.57 10.77 -17.76
CA VAL A 21 -33.03 10.79 -18.01
C VAL A 21 -33.77 11.48 -16.86
N GLN A 22 -33.25 11.39 -15.63
CA GLN A 22 -33.81 12.09 -14.46
C GLN A 22 -33.47 13.59 -14.44
N LEU A 23 -32.41 14.00 -15.16
CA LEU A 23 -32.00 15.41 -15.28
C LEU A 23 -32.73 16.15 -16.42
N MET A 24 -33.31 15.42 -17.39
CA MET A 24 -34.28 15.98 -18.31
C MET A 24 -35.63 16.15 -17.61
N GLY A 25 -35.84 17.34 -17.04
CA GLY A 25 -37.12 17.72 -16.44
C GLY A 25 -38.29 17.61 -17.43
N PRO A 26 -39.54 17.47 -16.93
CA PRO A 26 -40.70 17.20 -17.79
C PRO A 26 -40.93 18.32 -18.80
N SER A 27 -41.15 17.93 -20.06
CA SER A 27 -41.62 18.83 -21.12
C SER A 27 -43.05 19.32 -20.83
N GLU A 28 -43.42 20.49 -21.34
CA GLU A 28 -44.62 21.26 -20.94
C GLU A 28 -46.00 20.62 -21.24
N ASN A 29 -46.07 19.35 -21.66
CA ASN A 29 -47.29 18.71 -22.15
C ASN A 29 -47.73 17.41 -21.43
N ASP A 30 -47.14 17.05 -20.28
CA ASP A 30 -47.60 15.89 -19.49
C ASP A 30 -48.54 16.27 -18.32
N PRO A 31 -49.73 15.62 -18.17
CA PRO A 31 -50.73 16.01 -17.19
C PRO A 31 -50.45 15.51 -15.75
N LEU A 32 -50.68 16.38 -14.76
CA LEU A 32 -50.38 16.12 -13.34
C LEU A 32 -51.27 15.02 -12.70
N PRO A 33 -50.69 14.06 -11.94
CA PRO A 33 -51.43 13.15 -11.08
C PRO A 33 -51.90 13.84 -9.77
N GLN A 34 -53.18 13.66 -9.40
CA GLN A 34 -53.75 14.23 -8.18
C GLN A 34 -53.38 13.42 -6.92
N GLY A 35 -52.69 14.05 -5.95
CA GLY A 35 -52.24 13.45 -4.68
C GLY A 35 -52.59 14.28 -3.44
N LYS A 36 -53.65 13.87 -2.74
CA LYS A 36 -54.28 14.43 -1.51
C LYS A 36 -53.36 15.20 -0.53
N GLN A 37 -53.79 16.41 -0.12
CA GLN A 37 -53.18 17.21 0.96
C GLN A 37 -53.66 16.80 2.38
N PRO A 38 -52.80 16.94 3.42
CA PRO A 38 -53.21 16.95 4.82
C PRO A 38 -53.62 18.35 5.32
N ARG A 39 -54.53 18.38 6.32
CA ARG A 39 -55.21 19.59 6.81
C ARG A 39 -54.35 20.52 7.68
N ALA A 40 -54.55 21.84 7.52
CA ALA A 40 -54.05 22.87 8.42
C ALA A 40 -54.82 22.95 9.76
N LYS A 41 -54.17 23.50 10.80
CA LYS A 41 -54.84 23.96 12.03
C LYS A 41 -54.28 25.31 12.53
N THR A 42 -55.19 26.26 12.71
CA THR A 42 -55.18 27.39 13.66
C THR A 42 -53.99 28.34 13.71
N ALA A 43 -54.22 29.56 13.21
CA ALA A 43 -53.46 30.76 13.59
C ALA A 43 -54.05 31.43 14.85
N ARG A 44 -53.22 32.07 15.68
CA ARG A 44 -53.61 33.24 16.50
C ARG A 44 -52.38 33.99 17.05
N ASN A 45 -52.38 35.33 16.90
CA ASN A 45 -51.45 36.33 17.48
C ASN A 45 -49.94 36.09 17.23
N GLU A 46 -49.17 37.01 16.65
CA GLU A 46 -48.96 38.37 17.16
C GLU A 46 -48.70 39.40 16.05
N ARG A 47 -49.51 40.46 16.03
CA ARG A 47 -49.18 41.74 15.37
C ARG A 47 -48.79 42.75 16.45
N LYS A 48 -47.50 42.83 16.80
CA LYS A 48 -46.84 44.02 17.36
C LYS A 48 -45.35 43.76 17.63
N ASN A 49 -44.55 43.91 16.58
CA ASN A 49 -43.19 44.46 16.57
C ASN A 49 -42.60 44.16 15.18
N LYS A 50 -42.68 45.15 14.28
CA LYS A 50 -41.72 45.23 13.18
C LYS A 50 -40.45 45.84 13.79
N PRO A 51 -39.34 45.10 13.97
CA PRO A 51 -38.05 45.76 13.90
C PRO A 51 -37.88 46.30 12.47
N ASP A 52 -37.02 47.30 12.29
CA ASP A 52 -36.74 47.86 10.96
C ASP A 52 -36.32 46.78 9.97
N ALA A 53 -36.57 47.02 8.67
CA ALA A 53 -36.20 46.10 7.58
C ALA A 53 -34.68 45.85 7.45
N ASN A 54 -33.87 46.50 8.31
CA ASN A 54 -32.42 46.34 8.43
C ASN A 54 -31.98 45.52 9.67
N TYR A 55 -32.89 45.01 10.51
CA TYR A 55 -32.51 44.23 11.69
C TYR A 55 -32.35 42.74 11.39
N VAL A 56 -31.12 42.24 11.49
CA VAL A 56 -30.78 40.82 11.29
C VAL A 56 -30.58 40.12 12.63
N ASP A 57 -31.31 39.03 12.87
CA ASP A 57 -31.26 38.27 14.13
C ASP A 57 -29.84 37.82 14.51
N ALA A 58 -29.52 37.85 15.81
CA ALA A 58 -28.20 37.58 16.36
C ALA A 58 -27.67 36.15 16.14
N LYS A 59 -28.53 35.16 15.80
CA LYS A 59 -28.07 33.84 15.32
C LYS A 59 -27.75 33.87 13.83
N LEU A 60 -28.57 34.55 13.01
CA LEU A 60 -28.30 34.70 11.58
C LEU A 60 -27.02 35.51 11.35
N SER A 61 -26.85 36.63 12.04
CA SER A 61 -25.65 37.49 11.99
C SER A 61 -24.38 36.73 12.36
N ARG A 62 -24.40 35.88 13.41
CA ARG A 62 -23.27 35.01 13.76
C ARG A 62 -22.97 33.95 12.69
N LYS A 63 -24.00 33.38 12.06
CA LYS A 63 -23.82 32.41 10.97
C LYS A 63 -23.25 33.07 9.70
N ILE A 64 -23.70 34.28 9.36
CA ILE A 64 -23.17 35.07 8.25
C ILE A 64 -21.71 35.44 8.51
N LEU A 65 -21.37 35.92 9.72
CA LEU A 65 -19.99 36.21 10.11
C LEU A 65 -19.08 34.98 10.05
N SER A 66 -19.55 33.82 10.54
CA SER A 66 -18.78 32.57 10.47
C SER A 66 -18.49 32.12 9.04
N ILE A 67 -19.44 32.31 8.11
CA ILE A 67 -19.26 31.95 6.69
C ILE A 67 -18.34 32.97 6.00
N ALA A 68 -18.50 34.27 6.28
CA ALA A 68 -17.64 35.32 5.74
C ALA A 68 -16.18 35.17 6.22
N GLN A 69 -15.97 34.80 7.49
CA GLN A 69 -14.64 34.53 8.04
C GLN A 69 -14.01 33.29 7.38
N GLN A 70 -14.77 32.22 7.18
CA GLN A 70 -14.28 31.02 6.48
C GLN A 70 -13.87 31.34 5.02
N GLN A 71 -14.62 32.19 4.32
CA GLN A 71 -14.28 32.66 2.98
C GLN A 71 -13.05 33.58 2.97
N GLN A 72 -12.86 34.43 3.98
CA GLN A 72 -11.62 35.22 4.14
C GLN A 72 -10.40 34.33 4.46
N ASP A 73 -10.58 33.23 5.21
CA ASP A 73 -9.50 32.28 5.49
C ASP A 73 -9.09 31.44 4.26
N GLU A 74 -10.01 31.18 3.33
CA GLU A 74 -9.69 30.62 2.00
C GLU A 74 -9.00 31.65 1.10
N ILE A 75 -9.60 32.84 0.92
CA ILE A 75 -9.04 33.89 0.05
C ILE A 75 -7.68 34.39 0.57
N SER A 76 -7.45 34.43 1.88
CA SER A 76 -6.14 34.81 2.44
C SER A 76 -5.07 33.72 2.30
N LYS A 77 -5.45 32.44 2.17
CA LYS A 77 -4.53 31.38 1.76
C LYS A 77 -4.17 31.47 0.28
N GLU A 78 -5.12 31.83 -0.57
CA GLU A 78 -4.89 32.03 -2.01
C GLU A 78 -4.07 33.31 -2.28
N ALA A 79 -4.37 34.41 -1.58
CA ALA A 79 -3.72 35.71 -1.74
C ALA A 79 -2.34 35.81 -1.06
N ARG A 80 -1.96 34.88 -0.18
CA ARG A 80 -0.61 34.80 0.41
C ARG A 80 0.45 34.18 -0.51
N GLY A 81 0.13 34.00 -1.80
CA GLY A 81 1.05 33.53 -2.81
C GLY A 81 1.06 32.02 -2.93
N GLY A 82 0.09 31.49 -3.68
CA GLY A 82 0.24 30.16 -4.27
C GLY A 82 1.13 30.22 -5.51
N LEU A 83 2.12 29.33 -5.56
CA LEU A 83 2.97 28.80 -6.67
C LEU A 83 4.41 28.68 -6.14
N SER A 84 5.09 27.52 -6.13
CA SER A 84 4.76 26.18 -6.65
C SER A 84 5.57 25.09 -5.90
N SER A 85 5.81 23.91 -6.51
CA SER A 85 6.63 22.76 -6.01
C SER A 85 5.97 21.96 -4.86
N ASP A 86 6.12 20.64 -4.64
CA ASP A 86 7.05 19.59 -5.12
C ASP A 86 8.47 20.05 -5.46
N ASP A 87 9.20 20.20 -4.35
CA ASP A 87 10.64 20.07 -4.13
C ASP A 87 11.58 21.30 -4.28
N ASP A 88 12.38 21.41 -3.21
CA ASP A 88 13.73 21.96 -3.00
C ASP A 88 14.13 23.42 -3.36
N GLU A 89 14.68 24.10 -2.34
CA GLU A 89 15.62 25.23 -2.50
C GLU A 89 16.92 24.98 -1.71
N GLU A 90 17.96 24.58 -2.45
CA GLU A 90 19.34 25.08 -2.35
C GLU A 90 19.82 25.21 -3.83
N GLU A 91 20.36 26.31 -4.36
CA GLU A 91 20.54 27.67 -3.86
C GLU A 91 20.42 28.72 -4.99
N GLU A 92 20.10 29.92 -4.55
CA GLU A 92 20.03 31.27 -5.13
C GLU A 92 20.90 31.77 -6.33
N GLN A 93 20.44 32.94 -6.84
CA GLN A 93 21.21 34.13 -7.29
C GLN A 93 21.59 34.38 -8.78
N THR A 94 20.57 34.78 -9.54
CA THR A 94 20.41 36.14 -10.15
C THR A 94 21.50 36.85 -11.00
N TYR A 95 21.14 37.02 -12.28
CA TYR A 95 21.19 38.27 -13.11
C TYR A 95 22.51 38.97 -13.52
N GLY A 96 22.77 38.97 -14.84
CA GLY A 96 23.60 39.97 -15.55
C GLY A 96 23.58 39.87 -17.09
N LYS A 97 22.74 40.67 -17.77
CA LYS A 97 22.81 40.91 -19.24
C LYS A 97 24.05 41.80 -19.53
N LYS A 98 24.74 41.83 -20.70
CA LYS A 98 24.38 41.48 -22.10
C LYS A 98 25.64 41.49 -23.02
N ALA A 99 25.52 40.87 -24.20
CA ALA A 99 26.22 41.18 -25.47
C ALA A 99 27.71 40.81 -25.69
N GLY A 100 28.03 40.38 -26.93
CA GLY A 100 29.41 40.32 -27.45
C GLY A 100 29.65 39.21 -28.50
N SER A 101 29.89 39.59 -29.76
CA SER A 101 30.17 38.71 -30.91
C SER A 101 31.59 38.10 -30.91
N SER A 102 31.82 37.09 -31.78
CA SER A 102 33.11 36.47 -32.16
C SER A 102 33.81 35.60 -31.09
N GLY A 103 34.57 34.55 -31.40
CA GLY A 103 34.92 33.92 -32.70
C GLY A 103 36.27 33.20 -32.59
N GLY A 104 36.55 32.22 -33.45
CA GLY A 104 37.91 31.69 -33.63
C GLY A 104 38.26 30.38 -32.91
N ALA A 105 38.80 29.45 -33.68
CA ALA A 105 39.26 28.11 -33.30
C ALA A 105 40.45 28.07 -32.33
N ASN A 106 40.66 26.92 -31.67
CA ASN A 106 41.77 26.03 -32.04
C ASN A 106 41.68 24.62 -31.43
N LYS A 107 42.24 23.62 -32.14
CA LYS A 107 42.31 22.19 -31.76
C LYS A 107 43.67 21.84 -31.16
N SER A 108 43.72 20.84 -30.27
CA SER A 108 44.96 20.11 -29.96
C SER A 108 44.76 18.64 -29.53
N PHE A 109 44.99 17.76 -30.51
CA PHE A 109 45.52 16.37 -30.47
C PHE A 109 46.39 15.95 -29.23
N ILE A 110 46.44 14.69 -28.75
CA ILE A 110 45.58 13.49 -29.00
C ILE A 110 45.24 12.58 -27.77
N PRO A 111 45.86 11.39 -27.46
CA PRO A 111 45.00 10.22 -27.15
C PRO A 111 45.36 9.37 -25.91
N ALA A 112 44.42 8.50 -25.46
CA ALA A 112 44.65 7.03 -25.29
C ALA A 112 43.48 6.25 -24.61
N ILE A 113 42.96 5.26 -25.33
CA ILE A 113 42.66 3.87 -24.89
C ILE A 113 41.63 3.61 -23.77
N GLY A 114 40.47 3.07 -24.18
CA GLY A 114 40.04 1.70 -23.79
C GLY A 114 38.93 1.53 -22.74
N GLY A 115 37.83 0.87 -23.13
CA GLY A 115 36.79 0.37 -22.21
C GLY A 115 35.38 0.37 -22.79
N ASP A 116 35.08 -0.60 -23.64
CA ASP A 116 33.76 -0.81 -24.26
C ASP A 116 32.81 -1.59 -23.33
N SER A 117 31.54 -1.18 -23.26
CA SER A 117 30.45 -1.86 -22.54
C SER A 117 29.11 -1.22 -22.88
N ASP A 118 28.54 -1.59 -24.03
CA ASP A 118 27.23 -1.14 -24.48
C ASP A 118 26.08 -1.89 -23.76
N GLU A 119 25.11 -1.16 -23.20
CA GLU A 119 23.86 -1.70 -22.67
C GLU A 119 22.68 -1.16 -23.52
N GLU A 120 22.23 -1.94 -24.50
CA GLU A 120 20.94 -1.72 -25.17
C GLU A 120 19.94 -2.81 -24.76
N ASP A 121 19.05 -2.46 -23.83
CA ASP A 121 17.88 -3.28 -23.43
C ASP A 121 16.70 -2.88 -24.33
N SER A 122 16.19 -3.82 -25.13
CA SER A 122 15.11 -3.57 -26.10
C SER A 122 14.04 -4.67 -26.09
N ASP A 123 12.85 -4.24 -26.54
CA ASP A 123 11.58 -4.96 -26.71
C ASP A 123 10.80 -5.28 -25.42
N ALA A 124 9.68 -4.61 -25.06
CA ALA A 124 8.49 -4.08 -25.78
C ALA A 124 7.24 -4.96 -25.58
N ASP A 125 6.09 -4.38 -25.94
CA ASP A 125 4.71 -4.90 -25.89
C ASP A 125 4.05 -4.96 -24.48
N GLU A 126 2.81 -4.49 -24.25
CA GLU A 126 1.86 -3.72 -25.09
C GLU A 126 0.72 -3.21 -24.18
N GLU A 127 0.47 -1.90 -24.04
CA GLU A 127 -0.81 -1.38 -23.49
C GLU A 127 -1.24 -0.04 -24.13
N GLY A 128 -2.37 -0.06 -24.84
CA GLY A 128 -3.42 0.96 -24.72
C GLY A 128 -3.26 2.28 -25.48
N ASP A 129 -3.66 2.28 -26.76
CA ASP A 129 -4.00 3.48 -27.54
C ASP A 129 -4.96 4.43 -26.78
N PHE A 130 -4.56 5.70 -26.66
CA PHE A 130 -5.42 6.80 -26.24
C PHE A 130 -5.24 7.95 -27.23
N GLY A 131 -6.19 8.07 -28.16
CA GLY A 131 -6.09 8.95 -29.32
C GLY A 131 -5.79 10.41 -28.98
N THR A 132 -4.82 10.98 -29.70
CA THR A 132 -4.53 12.41 -29.77
C THR A 132 -5.80 13.19 -30.10
N PHE A 133 -6.15 14.18 -29.28
CA PHE A 133 -7.15 15.18 -29.64
C PHE A 133 -6.51 16.21 -30.60
N ASP A 134 -7.20 16.52 -31.69
CA ASP A 134 -6.80 17.61 -32.58
C ASP A 134 -6.80 18.95 -31.83
N GLU A 135 -5.73 19.72 -32.03
CA GLU A 135 -5.55 21.02 -31.42
C GLU A 135 -6.46 22.04 -32.12
N ILE A 136 -7.49 22.54 -31.42
CA ILE A 136 -8.46 23.47 -32.01
C ILE A 136 -7.85 24.87 -32.09
N GLU A 137 -7.52 25.31 -33.31
CA GLU A 137 -7.09 26.68 -33.59
C GLU A 137 -8.21 27.67 -33.20
N ILE A 138 -7.95 28.52 -32.20
CA ILE A 138 -8.90 29.55 -31.74
C ILE A 138 -8.84 30.73 -32.69
N ASP A 139 -9.98 31.01 -33.32
CA ASP A 139 -10.09 32.07 -34.33
C ASP A 139 -9.83 33.47 -33.72
N GLN A 140 -9.22 34.36 -34.50
CA GLN A 140 -8.69 35.65 -33.99
C GLN A 140 -9.78 36.54 -33.36
N ARG A 141 -11.03 36.36 -33.81
CA ARG A 141 -12.21 37.07 -33.31
C ARG A 141 -12.62 36.65 -31.89
N ASP A 142 -12.41 35.39 -31.53
CA ASP A 142 -12.75 34.85 -30.21
C ASP A 142 -11.67 35.18 -29.17
N ALA A 143 -10.41 35.25 -29.60
CA ALA A 143 -9.32 35.80 -28.79
C ALA A 143 -9.57 37.27 -28.38
N GLU A 144 -10.11 38.10 -29.28
CA GLU A 144 -10.51 39.49 -28.95
C GLU A 144 -11.71 39.58 -27.98
N LEU A 145 -12.63 38.62 -28.04
CA LEU A 145 -13.74 38.52 -27.09
C LEU A 145 -13.24 38.12 -25.70
N LEU A 146 -12.31 37.17 -25.60
CA LEU A 146 -11.61 36.84 -24.35
C LEU A 146 -10.88 38.04 -23.75
N ALA A 147 -10.14 38.80 -24.57
CA ALA A 147 -9.39 39.97 -24.12
C ALA A 147 -10.30 41.10 -23.58
N LYS A 148 -11.50 41.27 -24.14
CA LYS A 148 -12.52 42.21 -23.60
C LYS A 148 -13.12 41.75 -22.27
N PHE A 149 -13.12 40.44 -22.00
CA PHE A 149 -13.65 39.88 -20.75
C PHE A 149 -12.63 39.91 -19.59
N MET A 150 -11.33 39.96 -19.90
CA MET A 150 -10.24 40.01 -18.91
C MET A 150 -9.28 41.21 -19.15
N PRO A 151 -9.60 42.42 -18.63
CA PRO A 151 -8.72 43.57 -18.74
C PRO A 151 -7.44 43.41 -17.89
N ALA A 152 -6.28 43.50 -18.53
CA ALA A 152 -4.95 43.15 -17.99
C ALA A 152 -4.35 44.13 -16.95
N ALA A 153 -5.15 44.93 -16.25
CA ALA A 153 -4.68 45.87 -15.23
C ALA A 153 -5.55 45.82 -13.97
N PRO A 154 -5.00 45.48 -12.79
CA PRO A 154 -5.77 45.42 -11.55
C PRO A 154 -6.10 46.84 -11.06
N ARG A 155 -7.37 47.24 -11.20
CA ARG A 155 -7.93 48.25 -10.30
C ARG A 155 -8.13 47.59 -8.93
N GLU A 156 -7.71 48.24 -7.86
CA GLU A 156 -8.00 47.80 -6.49
C GLU A 156 -9.52 47.74 -6.26
N LYS A 157 -10.11 46.56 -6.45
CA LYS A 157 -11.50 46.30 -6.13
C LYS A 157 -11.62 46.12 -4.62
N LYS A 158 -11.74 47.22 -3.88
CA LYS A 158 -12.20 47.20 -2.48
C LYS A 158 -13.45 46.31 -2.41
N THR A 159 -13.41 45.24 -1.62
CA THR A 159 -14.51 44.28 -1.61
C THR A 159 -15.71 44.87 -0.87
N LEU A 160 -16.90 44.32 -1.14
CA LEU A 160 -18.10 44.69 -0.38
C LEU A 160 -17.91 44.41 1.13
N ALA A 161 -17.13 43.39 1.50
CA ALA A 161 -16.80 43.09 2.89
C ALA A 161 -15.92 44.19 3.51
N ASP A 162 -14.89 44.68 2.80
CA ASP A 162 -14.03 45.78 3.27
C ASP A 162 -14.85 47.05 3.49
N LEU A 163 -15.72 47.39 2.53
CA LEU A 163 -16.61 48.56 2.61
C LEU A 163 -17.62 48.44 3.77
N ILE A 164 -18.05 47.22 4.12
CA ILE A 164 -18.93 46.96 5.27
C ILE A 164 -18.14 47.04 6.59
N MET A 165 -16.93 46.47 6.67
CA MET A 165 -16.09 46.57 7.88
C MET A 165 -15.61 47.99 8.15
N GLU A 166 -15.24 48.74 7.11
CA GLU A 166 -14.92 50.17 7.18
C GLU A 166 -16.12 50.97 7.71
N LYS A 167 -17.34 50.68 7.22
CA LYS A 167 -18.59 51.31 7.72
C LYS A 167 -18.89 50.95 9.19
N ILE A 168 -18.74 49.69 9.58
CA ILE A 168 -18.99 49.21 10.95
C ILE A 168 -17.97 49.80 11.93
N ASN A 169 -16.68 49.83 11.56
CA ASN A 169 -15.64 50.44 12.39
C ASN A 169 -15.82 51.96 12.49
N ALA A 170 -16.22 52.65 11.42
CA ALA A 170 -16.55 54.08 11.48
C ALA A 170 -17.76 54.35 12.39
N GLN A 171 -18.81 53.52 12.32
CA GLN A 171 -20.00 53.65 13.16
C GLN A 171 -19.70 53.32 14.64
N ASN A 172 -18.88 52.30 14.90
CA ASN A 172 -18.43 51.96 16.25
C ASN A 172 -17.50 53.03 16.83
N ALA A 173 -16.62 53.64 16.02
CA ALA A 173 -15.79 54.77 16.44
C ALA A 173 -16.62 56.02 16.75
N ALA A 174 -17.65 56.32 15.94
CA ALA A 174 -18.59 57.40 16.21
C ALA A 174 -19.39 57.17 17.50
N ASN A 175 -19.88 55.94 17.73
CA ASN A 175 -20.59 55.56 18.95
C ASN A 175 -19.66 55.56 20.18
N ALA A 176 -18.40 55.16 20.03
CA ALA A 176 -17.39 55.20 21.11
C ALA A 176 -16.97 56.63 21.46
N ALA A 177 -16.85 57.52 20.47
CA ALA A 177 -16.60 58.95 20.69
C ALA A 177 -17.79 59.61 21.43
N ALA A 178 -19.02 59.25 21.09
CA ALA A 178 -20.22 59.69 21.80
C ALA A 178 -20.28 59.15 23.25
N ALA A 179 -19.81 57.93 23.51
CA ALA A 179 -19.75 57.35 24.85
C ALA A 179 -18.62 57.94 25.70
N ALA A 180 -17.45 58.22 25.11
CA ALA A 180 -16.31 58.83 25.81
C ALA A 180 -16.59 60.27 26.29
N ALA A 181 -17.49 60.99 25.62
CA ALA A 181 -17.94 62.32 26.05
C ALA A 181 -18.84 62.31 27.31
N ALA A 182 -19.27 61.14 27.80
CA ALA A 182 -20.27 61.00 28.87
C ALA A 182 -19.74 60.41 30.19
N ALA A 183 -18.44 60.09 30.30
CA ALA A 183 -17.88 59.39 31.46
C ALA A 183 -16.57 60.04 31.97
N GLY A 184 -16.70 61.07 32.80
CA GLY A 184 -15.61 61.56 33.67
C GLY A 184 -15.97 61.38 35.14
N GLY A 185 -15.12 60.72 35.93
CA GLY A 185 -15.24 60.69 37.40
C GLY A 185 -14.63 59.47 38.12
N ASN A 186 -13.57 59.73 38.89
CA ASN A 186 -13.02 59.01 40.06
C ASN A 186 -12.53 57.53 39.98
N ASP A 187 -11.21 57.38 40.02
CA ASP A 187 -10.41 56.93 41.18
C ASP A 187 -10.98 55.87 42.16
N VAL A 188 -10.26 54.74 42.33
CA VAL A 188 -9.25 54.48 43.39
C VAL A 188 -8.71 53.03 43.25
N ALA A 189 -7.43 52.82 43.58
CA ALA A 189 -6.71 51.54 43.43
C ALA A 189 -6.85 50.56 44.62
N VAL A 190 -6.48 49.27 44.42
CA VAL A 190 -5.52 48.46 45.23
C VAL A 190 -5.49 46.98 44.74
N VAL A 191 -4.32 46.33 44.90
CA VAL A 191 -3.86 45.03 44.33
C VAL A 191 -2.86 44.42 45.38
N PRO A 192 -2.56 43.10 45.52
CA PRO A 192 -3.28 41.83 45.29
C PRO A 192 -3.07 40.75 46.44
N GLU A 193 -3.37 39.47 46.12
CA GLU A 193 -2.76 38.19 46.58
C GLU A 193 -2.97 37.62 48.01
N LYS A 194 -3.43 36.34 48.05
CA LYS A 194 -2.71 35.22 48.69
C LYS A 194 -3.18 33.81 48.25
N ARG A 195 -2.36 32.80 48.58
CA ARG A 195 -2.35 31.40 48.08
C ARG A 195 -3.35 30.47 48.81
N GLY A 196 -3.64 29.29 48.24
CA GLY A 196 -4.38 28.15 48.86
C GLY A 196 -3.58 27.41 49.95
N PRO A 197 -3.83 26.11 50.29
CA PRO A 197 -4.43 25.02 49.47
C PRO A 197 -5.39 24.05 50.24
N LEU A 198 -5.59 22.81 49.71
CA LEU A 198 -6.35 21.65 50.26
C LEU A 198 -7.89 21.76 50.27
N ASP A 199 -8.71 20.69 50.18
CA ASP A 199 -8.53 19.29 49.70
C ASP A 199 -9.94 18.67 49.54
N SER A 200 -10.20 17.86 48.50
CA SER A 200 -11.33 16.88 48.41
C SER A 200 -11.39 16.21 47.04
N VAL A 201 -10.69 15.08 46.97
CA VAL A 201 -10.86 13.99 46.00
C VAL A 201 -12.35 13.71 45.69
N MET A 202 -12.71 13.63 44.40
CA MET A 202 -13.91 12.91 43.97
C MET A 202 -13.50 11.79 43.01
N ASP A 203 -13.66 10.58 43.50
CA ASP A 203 -13.19 9.33 42.90
C ASP A 203 -14.15 8.84 41.81
N TYR A 204 -13.59 8.36 40.69
CA TYR A 204 -14.27 7.66 39.61
C TYR A 204 -13.38 6.52 39.09
N ALA A 205 -12.94 5.65 40.01
CA ALA A 205 -12.41 4.35 39.68
C ALA A 205 -13.55 3.39 39.30
N ASP A 206 -13.69 3.12 37.99
CA ASP A 206 -14.41 1.96 37.46
C ASP A 206 -13.34 1.04 36.85
N GLU A 207 -12.83 0.10 37.66
CA GLU A 207 -11.69 -0.75 37.32
C GLU A 207 -12.14 -1.99 36.52
N ASP A 208 -12.22 -1.83 35.19
CA ASP A 208 -12.19 -2.98 34.28
C ASP A 208 -10.76 -3.60 34.26
N GLU A 209 -10.43 -4.37 35.30
CA GLU A 209 -9.20 -5.18 35.37
C GLU A 209 -9.21 -6.30 34.31
N THR A 210 -8.82 -5.97 33.08
CA THR A 210 -8.34 -6.94 32.07
C THR A 210 -7.15 -6.40 31.26
N GLY A 211 -6.41 -5.45 31.84
CA GLY A 211 -5.19 -4.88 31.28
C GLY A 211 -3.99 -5.80 31.47
N ASP A 212 -3.66 -6.58 30.44
CA ASP A 212 -2.39 -7.29 30.27
C ASP A 212 -1.19 -6.35 30.52
N ASN A 213 -0.54 -6.48 31.68
CA ASN A 213 0.40 -5.48 32.23
C ASN A 213 1.78 -5.56 31.55
N ARG A 214 1.84 -5.04 30.32
CA ARG A 214 3.04 -5.06 29.48
C ARG A 214 4.10 -4.08 29.97
N PRO A 215 5.40 -4.47 29.99
CA PRO A 215 6.47 -3.54 30.28
C PRO A 215 6.54 -2.45 29.21
N MET A 216 6.19 -1.22 29.61
CA MET A 216 6.17 -0.05 28.73
C MET A 216 7.59 0.32 28.26
N PRO A 217 7.81 0.59 26.95
CA PRO A 217 9.09 1.08 26.46
C PRO A 217 9.49 2.40 27.13
N MET A 218 10.64 2.43 27.80
CA MET A 218 11.16 3.62 28.46
C MET A 218 11.57 4.68 27.42
N GLY A 219 11.01 5.89 27.52
CA GLY A 219 11.39 7.05 26.70
C GLY A 219 10.30 7.61 25.79
N LEU A 220 9.16 6.93 25.63
CA LEU A 220 8.03 7.45 24.83
C LEU A 220 7.18 8.44 25.63
N SER A 221 6.72 9.51 24.97
CA SER A 221 5.86 10.50 25.61
C SER A 221 4.48 9.91 25.97
N PRO A 222 3.89 10.25 27.14
CA PRO A 222 2.61 9.68 27.58
C PRO A 222 1.46 9.88 26.58
N LYS A 223 1.46 10.99 25.84
CA LYS A 223 0.45 11.29 24.82
C LYS A 223 0.57 10.40 23.58
N VAL A 224 1.78 10.02 23.19
CA VAL A 224 2.01 9.04 22.11
C VAL A 224 1.48 7.67 22.53
N VAL A 225 1.79 7.25 23.76
CA VAL A 225 1.25 6.01 24.36
C VAL A 225 -0.27 6.00 24.30
N GLU A 226 -0.93 7.01 24.87
CA GLU A 226 -2.40 7.09 24.93
C GLU A 226 -3.06 7.00 23.54
N VAL A 227 -2.49 7.69 22.54
CA VAL A 227 -2.98 7.66 21.15
C VAL A 227 -2.81 6.27 20.52
N TYR A 228 -1.64 5.64 20.65
CA TYR A 228 -1.40 4.32 20.03
C TYR A 228 -2.10 3.17 20.76
N SER A 229 -2.28 3.24 22.09
CA SER A 229 -3.14 2.30 22.82
C SER A 229 -4.58 2.36 22.34
N LYS A 230 -5.13 3.58 22.13
CA LYS A 230 -6.46 3.78 21.52
C LYS A 230 -6.52 3.26 20.08
N VAL A 231 -5.44 3.35 19.31
CA VAL A 231 -5.35 2.71 17.97
C VAL A 231 -5.36 1.18 18.07
N GLY A 232 -4.65 0.56 19.02
CA GLY A 232 -4.69 -0.88 19.26
C GLY A 232 -6.10 -1.40 19.55
N LEU A 233 -6.85 -0.69 20.42
CA LEU A 233 -8.25 -0.98 20.73
C LEU A 233 -9.20 -0.87 19.52
N LEU A 234 -8.85 -0.06 18.51
CA LEU A 234 -9.58 0.01 17.24
C LEU A 234 -9.23 -1.17 16.32
N LEU A 235 -7.96 -1.60 16.30
CA LEU A 235 -7.48 -2.71 15.47
C LEU A 235 -8.00 -4.07 15.93
N SER A 236 -8.25 -4.26 17.24
CA SER A 236 -8.87 -5.47 17.79
C SER A 236 -10.35 -5.64 17.45
N ARG A 237 -11.01 -4.57 16.98
CA ARG A 237 -12.42 -4.58 16.54
C ARG A 237 -12.58 -4.28 15.03
N TYR A 238 -11.49 -4.05 14.31
CA TYR A 238 -11.51 -3.65 12.90
C TYR A 238 -12.01 -4.79 12.00
N LYS A 239 -12.88 -4.45 11.03
CA LYS A 239 -13.31 -5.37 9.95
C LYS A 239 -13.11 -4.78 8.55
N SER A 240 -13.48 -3.51 8.39
CA SER A 240 -13.49 -2.82 7.10
C SER A 240 -13.39 -1.31 7.29
N GLY A 241 -13.04 -0.59 6.22
CA GLY A 241 -12.94 0.88 6.21
C GLY A 241 -11.50 1.40 6.23
N LYS A 242 -11.35 2.72 6.30
CA LYS A 242 -10.03 3.38 6.29
C LYS A 242 -9.34 3.21 7.66
N LEU A 243 -8.11 2.70 7.65
CA LEU A 243 -7.27 2.68 8.86
C LEU A 243 -6.93 4.10 9.35
N PRO A 244 -6.78 4.33 10.67
CA PRO A 244 -6.40 5.63 11.23
C PRO A 244 -5.12 6.21 10.61
N LYS A 245 -5.06 7.54 10.44
CA LYS A 245 -3.85 8.22 9.92
C LYS A 245 -2.61 7.90 10.77
N ALA A 246 -2.75 7.91 12.10
CA ALA A 246 -1.69 7.55 13.04
C ALA A 246 -1.10 6.16 12.78
N PHE A 247 -1.92 5.17 12.43
CA PHE A 247 -1.42 3.83 12.11
C PHE A 247 -0.64 3.78 10.79
N LYS A 248 -1.08 4.56 9.78
CA LYS A 248 -0.44 4.57 8.45
C LYS A 248 0.95 5.20 8.43
N ILE A 249 1.24 6.10 9.37
CA ILE A 249 2.55 6.77 9.47
C ILE A 249 3.60 5.96 10.24
N ILE A 250 3.21 4.88 10.95
CA ILE A 250 4.14 4.05 11.76
C ILE A 250 5.41 3.66 10.97
N PRO A 251 5.34 3.20 9.69
CA PRO A 251 6.54 2.83 8.92
C PRO A 251 7.56 3.96 8.68
N SER A 252 7.13 5.23 8.77
CA SER A 252 7.96 6.41 8.58
C SER A 252 8.64 6.88 9.89
N LEU A 253 8.26 6.31 11.04
CA LEU A 253 8.80 6.69 12.34
C LEU A 253 10.11 5.96 12.63
N GLN A 254 11.04 6.62 13.32
CA GLN A 254 12.29 5.99 13.75
C GLN A 254 12.02 4.87 14.77
N ASN A 255 11.21 5.17 15.80
CA ASN A 255 10.81 4.23 16.85
C ASN A 255 9.57 3.37 16.46
N TRP A 256 9.48 2.95 15.20
CA TRP A 256 8.32 2.21 14.69
C TRP A 256 8.06 0.89 15.46
N GLU A 257 9.10 0.24 15.99
CA GLU A 257 9.01 -1.04 16.73
C GLU A 257 8.31 -0.85 18.08
N GLU A 258 8.71 0.15 18.85
CA GLU A 258 8.13 0.48 20.16
C GLU A 258 6.67 0.94 20.02
N ILE A 259 6.40 1.75 19.00
CA ILE A 259 5.05 2.26 18.69
C ILE A 259 4.15 1.12 18.22
N LEU A 260 4.67 0.19 17.42
CA LEU A 260 3.94 -1.01 17.00
C LEU A 260 3.61 -1.91 18.20
N TYR A 261 4.55 -2.10 19.13
CA TYR A 261 4.34 -2.89 20.36
C TYR A 261 3.16 -2.36 21.20
N ILE A 262 3.05 -1.03 21.36
CA ILE A 262 1.93 -0.38 22.07
C ILE A 262 0.57 -0.67 21.40
N THR A 263 0.52 -0.86 20.07
CA THR A 263 -0.73 -1.18 19.37
C THR A 263 -1.23 -2.63 19.54
N ALA A 264 -0.55 -3.44 20.37
CA ALA A 264 -0.87 -4.84 20.67
C ALA A 264 -1.15 -5.72 19.43
N PRO A 265 -0.13 -6.01 18.60
CA PRO A 265 -0.29 -6.76 17.35
C PRO A 265 -0.90 -8.16 17.48
N GLU A 266 -0.78 -8.79 18.64
CA GLU A 266 -1.37 -10.10 18.92
C GLU A 266 -2.90 -10.05 19.07
N ASN A 267 -3.45 -8.88 19.44
CA ASN A 267 -4.88 -8.65 19.65
C ASN A 267 -5.57 -8.09 18.39
N TRP A 268 -4.85 -7.94 17.28
CA TRP A 268 -5.40 -7.47 16.01
C TRP A 268 -6.34 -8.50 15.38
N THR A 269 -7.41 -8.01 14.74
CA THR A 269 -8.21 -8.88 13.87
C THR A 269 -7.43 -9.33 12.64
N VAL A 270 -7.78 -10.49 12.07
CA VAL A 270 -7.22 -10.96 10.79
C VAL A 270 -7.37 -9.94 9.65
N HIS A 271 -8.41 -9.09 9.70
CA HIS A 271 -8.62 -7.99 8.75
C HIS A 271 -7.62 -6.85 8.95
N ALA A 272 -7.32 -6.49 10.21
CA ALA A 272 -6.31 -5.50 10.56
C ALA A 272 -4.92 -5.98 10.15
N THR A 273 -4.56 -7.22 10.50
CA THR A 273 -3.27 -7.84 10.14
C THR A 273 -3.02 -7.85 8.63
N TYR A 274 -4.05 -8.11 7.81
CA TYR A 274 -3.94 -8.01 6.35
C TYR A 274 -3.62 -6.58 5.87
N GLN A 275 -4.36 -5.58 6.34
CA GLN A 275 -4.15 -4.19 5.91
C GLN A 275 -2.84 -3.60 6.47
N ALA A 276 -2.45 -4.00 7.69
CA ALA A 276 -1.15 -3.72 8.26
C ALA A 276 -0.04 -4.31 7.39
N THR A 277 -0.07 -5.62 7.10
CA THR A 277 0.93 -6.27 6.25
C THR A 277 1.04 -5.59 4.89
N ARG A 278 -0.08 -5.15 4.28
CA ARG A 278 -0.06 -4.38 3.04
C ARG A 278 0.70 -3.04 3.18
N ILE A 279 0.41 -2.24 4.21
CA ILE A 279 1.04 -0.93 4.44
C ILE A 279 2.52 -1.09 4.81
N PHE A 280 2.82 -2.03 5.69
CA PHE A 280 4.17 -2.27 6.18
C PHE A 280 5.04 -2.86 5.05
N THR A 281 4.48 -3.72 4.19
CA THR A 281 5.22 -4.24 3.02
C THR A 281 5.40 -3.21 1.91
N SER A 282 4.59 -2.15 1.78
CA SER A 282 4.92 -1.07 0.84
C SER A 282 5.97 -0.12 1.43
N ASN A 283 5.80 0.29 2.68
CA ASN A 283 6.50 1.47 3.21
C ASN A 283 7.78 1.16 4.00
N LEU A 284 7.94 -0.04 4.59
CA LEU A 284 9.15 -0.36 5.35
C LEU A 284 10.35 -0.69 4.46
N LYS A 285 11.56 -0.35 4.95
CA LYS A 285 12.83 -0.83 4.37
C LYS A 285 12.96 -2.34 4.60
N GLU A 286 13.75 -3.03 3.75
CA GLU A 286 13.87 -4.50 3.76
C GLU A 286 14.20 -5.07 5.16
N LYS A 287 15.14 -4.45 5.88
CA LYS A 287 15.54 -4.86 7.24
C LYS A 287 14.41 -4.70 8.29
N GLN A 288 13.54 -3.70 8.12
CA GLN A 288 12.40 -3.47 9.02
C GLN A 288 11.24 -4.42 8.69
N ALA A 289 10.93 -4.60 7.40
CA ALA A 289 9.93 -5.55 6.94
C ALA A 289 10.26 -6.98 7.39
N HIS A 290 11.55 -7.36 7.35
CA HIS A 290 12.06 -8.60 7.93
C HIS A 290 11.67 -8.79 9.40
N LYS A 291 11.93 -7.78 10.26
CA LYS A 291 11.54 -7.81 11.68
C LYS A 291 10.02 -7.95 11.86
N PHE A 292 9.23 -7.15 11.13
CA PHE A 292 7.77 -7.20 11.19
C PHE A 292 7.23 -8.58 10.78
N PHE A 293 7.81 -9.20 9.75
CA PHE A 293 7.40 -10.53 9.32
C PHE A 293 7.74 -11.61 10.35
N SER A 294 8.93 -11.53 10.98
CA SER A 294 9.38 -12.51 11.97
C SER A 294 8.67 -12.39 13.33
N LEU A 295 8.40 -11.17 13.80
CA LEU A 295 7.91 -10.91 15.17
C LEU A 295 6.38 -10.70 15.28
N VAL A 296 5.67 -10.60 14.16
CA VAL A 296 4.22 -10.33 14.16
C VAL A 296 3.49 -11.25 13.20
N LEU A 297 3.91 -11.27 11.92
CA LEU A 297 3.15 -12.00 10.89
C LEU A 297 3.34 -13.52 11.00
N LEU A 298 4.58 -13.99 11.22
CA LEU A 298 4.90 -15.42 11.36
C LEU A 298 4.10 -16.04 12.51
N ASP A 299 4.22 -15.49 13.72
CA ASP A 299 3.56 -16.04 14.90
C ASP A 299 2.03 -16.09 14.72
N LYS A 300 1.41 -15.03 14.20
CA LYS A 300 -0.05 -15.07 13.91
C LYS A 300 -0.49 -16.05 12.84
N ILE A 301 0.39 -16.45 11.93
CA ILE A 301 0.09 -17.53 10.98
C ILE A 301 0.18 -18.89 11.66
N ARG A 302 1.16 -19.06 12.58
CA ARG A 302 1.32 -20.32 13.33
C ARG A 302 0.18 -20.53 14.32
N ASP A 303 -0.21 -19.51 15.08
CA ASP A 303 -1.38 -19.51 15.97
C ASP A 303 -2.65 -19.96 15.22
N ASP A 304 -3.01 -19.28 14.13
CA ASP A 304 -4.25 -19.56 13.38
C ASP A 304 -4.25 -20.96 12.74
N ILE A 305 -3.09 -21.48 12.31
CA ILE A 305 -2.96 -22.85 11.82
C ILE A 305 -3.00 -23.87 12.97
N ALA A 306 -2.45 -23.55 14.14
CA ALA A 306 -2.51 -24.38 15.33
C ALA A 306 -3.96 -24.51 15.83
N ASP A 307 -4.72 -23.43 15.88
CA ASP A 307 -6.10 -23.41 16.36
C ASP A 307 -7.07 -23.98 15.31
N ASN A 308 -7.18 -23.33 14.15
CA ASN A 308 -8.22 -23.62 13.15
C ASN A 308 -7.87 -24.79 12.22
N LYS A 309 -6.63 -25.31 12.26
CA LYS A 309 -6.06 -26.33 11.35
C LYS A 309 -6.11 -25.96 9.85
N LYS A 310 -6.53 -24.73 9.53
CA LYS A 310 -6.66 -24.11 8.21
C LYS A 310 -6.38 -22.62 8.38
N LEU A 311 -5.58 -22.01 7.49
CA LEU A 311 -5.29 -20.58 7.57
C LEU A 311 -6.48 -19.74 7.08
N ASN A 312 -6.81 -18.69 7.83
CA ASN A 312 -7.80 -17.68 7.48
C ASN A 312 -7.45 -16.98 6.15
N TYR A 313 -8.47 -16.70 5.33
CA TYR A 313 -8.31 -16.05 4.03
C TYR A 313 -7.56 -14.71 4.10
N HIS A 314 -7.78 -13.90 5.14
CA HIS A 314 -7.10 -12.61 5.26
C HIS A 314 -5.63 -12.75 5.64
N LEU A 315 -5.28 -13.73 6.48
CA LEU A 315 -3.88 -14.06 6.78
C LEU A 315 -3.18 -14.69 5.55
N TYR A 316 -3.89 -15.50 4.76
CA TYR A 316 -3.39 -15.99 3.48
C TYR A 316 -3.11 -14.87 2.48
N MET A 317 -3.97 -13.85 2.43
CA MET A 317 -3.74 -12.65 1.62
C MET A 317 -2.63 -11.75 2.20
N ALA A 318 -2.42 -11.75 3.53
CA ALA A 318 -1.28 -11.09 4.17
C ALA A 318 0.04 -11.76 3.73
N LEU A 319 0.12 -13.09 3.78
CA LEU A 319 1.24 -13.86 3.22
C LEU A 319 1.50 -13.50 1.74
N LYS A 320 0.46 -13.52 0.89
CA LYS A 320 0.60 -13.13 -0.53
C LYS A 320 1.14 -11.71 -0.69
N LYS A 321 0.80 -10.77 0.21
CA LYS A 321 1.34 -9.40 0.17
C LYS A 321 2.77 -9.31 0.71
N SER A 322 3.13 -10.05 1.75
CA SER A 322 4.50 -10.08 2.28
C SER A 322 5.55 -10.53 1.24
N LEU A 323 5.18 -11.44 0.32
CA LEU A 323 6.05 -11.90 -0.78
C LEU A 323 6.50 -10.81 -1.76
N TYR A 324 5.81 -9.65 -1.83
CA TYR A 324 6.25 -8.53 -2.67
C TYR A 324 7.60 -7.95 -2.21
N LYS A 325 8.01 -8.16 -0.95
CA LYS A 325 9.41 -7.99 -0.49
C LYS A 325 10.04 -9.36 -0.24
N SER A 326 10.30 -10.11 -1.31
CA SER A 326 10.71 -11.52 -1.24
C SER A 326 11.95 -11.79 -0.39
N LYS A 327 12.97 -10.91 -0.39
CA LYS A 327 14.15 -11.04 0.49
C LYS A 327 13.79 -11.02 1.98
N ALA A 328 12.90 -10.10 2.37
CA ALA A 328 12.40 -9.99 3.75
C ALA A 328 11.48 -11.17 4.09
N PHE A 329 10.65 -11.63 3.15
CA PHE A 329 9.82 -12.83 3.30
C PHE A 329 10.66 -14.08 3.58
N PHE A 330 11.71 -14.33 2.79
CA PHE A 330 12.56 -15.51 2.98
C PHE A 330 13.27 -15.48 4.34
N LYS A 331 13.85 -14.35 4.73
CA LYS A 331 14.55 -14.20 6.01
C LYS A 331 13.62 -14.17 7.23
N GLY A 332 12.40 -13.65 7.09
CA GLY A 332 11.49 -13.42 8.22
C GLY A 332 10.35 -14.42 8.37
N ILE A 333 10.06 -15.21 7.33
CA ILE A 333 9.00 -16.22 7.37
C ILE A 333 9.58 -17.59 7.02
N LEU A 334 10.21 -17.75 5.85
CA LEU A 334 10.57 -19.09 5.37
C LEU A 334 11.72 -19.73 6.16
N PHE A 335 12.83 -19.03 6.35
CA PHE A 335 13.98 -19.57 7.08
C PHE A 335 13.68 -19.77 8.58
N PRO A 336 13.09 -18.82 9.33
CA PRO A 336 12.79 -19.04 10.75
C PRO A 336 11.78 -20.18 10.95
N LEU A 337 10.80 -20.32 10.05
CA LEU A 337 9.89 -21.46 10.08
C LEU A 337 10.65 -22.79 9.93
N CYS A 338 11.58 -22.90 8.97
CA CYS A 338 12.37 -24.13 8.76
C CYS A 338 13.40 -24.38 9.88
N GLU A 339 14.10 -23.35 10.34
CA GLU A 339 15.14 -23.41 11.38
C GLU A 339 14.56 -23.68 12.78
N SER A 340 13.29 -23.33 13.02
CA SER A 340 12.61 -23.58 14.31
C SER A 340 12.43 -25.06 14.67
N GLY A 341 12.67 -26.00 13.75
CA GLY A 341 12.50 -27.46 13.93
C GLY A 341 11.05 -27.93 14.15
N THR A 342 10.12 -27.01 14.43
CA THR A 342 8.73 -27.27 14.81
C THR A 342 7.74 -27.08 13.65
N CYS A 343 8.24 -26.84 12.43
CA CYS A 343 7.43 -26.70 11.23
C CYS A 343 6.67 -28.00 10.92
N THR A 344 5.35 -27.88 10.76
CA THR A 344 4.46 -28.96 10.37
C THR A 344 4.28 -29.00 8.85
N LEU A 345 3.93 -30.18 8.31
CA LEU A 345 3.57 -30.32 6.90
C LEU A 345 2.36 -29.45 6.48
N LYS A 346 1.50 -29.06 7.43
CA LYS A 346 0.35 -28.18 7.19
C LYS A 346 0.80 -26.72 6.99
N GLU A 347 1.63 -26.18 7.89
CA GLU A 347 2.23 -24.85 7.73
C GLU A 347 3.01 -24.78 6.41
N ALA A 348 3.83 -25.80 6.13
CA ALA A 348 4.62 -25.88 4.90
C ALA A 348 3.75 -25.92 3.63
N ALA A 349 2.67 -26.71 3.62
CA ALA A 349 1.75 -26.77 2.48
C ALA A 349 1.05 -25.41 2.25
N VAL A 350 0.66 -24.70 3.31
CA VAL A 350 0.05 -23.37 3.20
C VAL A 350 1.05 -22.37 2.63
N VAL A 351 2.22 -22.21 3.25
CA VAL A 351 3.27 -21.26 2.80
C VAL A 351 3.77 -21.61 1.39
N GLY A 352 3.98 -22.89 1.09
CA GLY A 352 4.36 -23.38 -0.23
C GLY A 352 3.32 -23.05 -1.31
N SER A 353 2.02 -23.11 -0.99
CA SER A 353 0.97 -22.69 -1.93
C SER A 353 0.99 -21.19 -2.25
N VAL A 354 1.47 -20.35 -1.32
CA VAL A 354 1.64 -18.91 -1.53
C VAL A 354 2.84 -18.67 -2.45
N ILE A 355 3.97 -19.33 -2.18
CA ILE A 355 5.19 -19.29 -3.03
C ILE A 355 4.85 -19.73 -4.46
N THR A 356 4.08 -20.81 -4.63
CA THR A 356 3.65 -21.29 -5.96
C THR A 356 2.87 -20.21 -6.74
N LYS A 357 1.96 -19.49 -6.08
CA LYS A 357 1.01 -18.55 -6.72
C LYS A 357 1.54 -17.13 -6.95
N VAL A 358 2.65 -16.73 -6.35
CA VAL A 358 3.23 -15.37 -6.49
C VAL A 358 4.53 -15.47 -7.29
N SER A 359 4.78 -14.53 -8.20
CA SER A 359 6.07 -14.48 -8.91
C SER A 359 7.18 -13.98 -7.98
N ILE A 360 8.37 -14.58 -8.06
CA ILE A 360 9.50 -14.29 -7.20
C ILE A 360 10.73 -14.03 -8.10
N PRO A 361 11.52 -12.97 -7.86
CA PRO A 361 12.73 -12.73 -8.66
C PRO A 361 13.71 -13.91 -8.57
N VAL A 362 14.26 -14.31 -9.71
CA VAL A 362 15.10 -15.52 -9.88
C VAL A 362 16.24 -15.58 -8.86
N LEU A 363 17.01 -14.50 -8.71
CA LEU A 363 18.13 -14.42 -7.78
C LEU A 363 17.71 -14.65 -6.31
N HIS A 364 16.52 -14.18 -5.92
CA HIS A 364 16.01 -14.40 -4.56
C HIS A 364 15.54 -15.84 -4.35
N SER A 365 14.92 -16.45 -5.38
CA SER A 365 14.56 -17.87 -5.37
C SER A 365 15.78 -18.77 -5.33
N ALA A 366 16.83 -18.45 -6.10
CA ALA A 366 18.09 -19.18 -6.15
C ALA A 366 18.85 -19.13 -4.81
N ALA A 367 18.94 -17.95 -4.19
CA ALA A 367 19.52 -17.80 -2.86
C ALA A 367 18.72 -18.55 -1.76
N ALA A 368 17.39 -18.57 -1.88
CA ALA A 368 16.54 -19.33 -0.97
C ALA A 368 16.70 -20.85 -1.13
N LEU A 369 16.78 -21.35 -2.37
CA LEU A 369 17.06 -22.75 -2.67
C LEU A 369 18.39 -23.22 -2.07
N LEU A 370 19.47 -22.46 -2.27
CA LEU A 370 20.79 -22.80 -1.70
C LEU A 370 20.74 -22.86 -0.17
N ARG A 371 20.13 -21.86 0.48
CA ARG A 371 20.01 -21.84 1.95
C ARG A 371 19.17 -23.00 2.49
N LEU A 372 18.08 -23.38 1.81
CA LEU A 372 17.27 -24.56 2.16
C LEU A 372 18.02 -25.88 1.92
N ALA A 373 18.88 -25.93 0.90
CA ALA A 373 19.73 -27.07 0.59
C ALA A 373 20.79 -27.31 1.70
N ASP A 374 21.42 -26.24 2.19
CA ASP A 374 22.39 -26.29 3.29
C ASP A 374 21.76 -26.70 4.63
N MET A 375 20.51 -26.32 4.89
CA MET A 375 19.80 -26.62 6.14
C MET A 375 19.65 -28.12 6.41
N GLU A 376 19.43 -28.46 7.69
CA GLU A 376 19.10 -29.81 8.12
C GLU A 376 17.85 -30.36 7.40
N TYR A 377 17.82 -31.69 7.26
CA TYR A 377 16.74 -32.36 6.56
C TYR A 377 15.47 -32.45 7.39
N THR A 378 14.39 -31.84 6.90
CA THR A 378 13.03 -32.05 7.39
C THR A 378 12.07 -32.32 6.22
N GLY A 379 10.96 -33.02 6.50
CA GLY A 379 9.89 -33.22 5.51
C GLY A 379 9.35 -31.90 4.91
N PRO A 380 9.04 -30.87 5.73
CA PRO A 380 8.73 -29.52 5.27
C PRO A 380 9.76 -28.90 4.33
N ASN A 381 11.06 -29.01 4.64
CA ASN A 381 12.13 -28.45 3.81
C ASN A 381 12.10 -29.03 2.38
N SER A 382 11.88 -30.35 2.26
CA SER A 382 11.69 -31.03 0.96
C SER A 382 10.55 -30.42 0.13
N LEU A 383 9.43 -30.06 0.78
CA LEU A 383 8.28 -29.48 0.12
C LEU A 383 8.57 -28.08 -0.42
N PHE A 384 9.34 -27.27 0.32
CA PHE A 384 9.77 -25.95 -0.14
C PHE A 384 10.78 -26.02 -1.30
N ILE A 385 11.77 -26.91 -1.23
CA ILE A 385 12.70 -27.17 -2.34
C ILE A 385 11.91 -27.59 -3.60
N ARG A 386 11.00 -28.57 -3.48
CA ARG A 386 10.12 -29.02 -4.57
C ARG A 386 9.32 -27.86 -5.18
N VAL A 387 8.71 -27.00 -4.35
CA VAL A 387 7.89 -25.86 -4.80
C VAL A 387 8.72 -24.77 -5.49
N LEU A 388 9.95 -24.53 -5.05
CA LEU A 388 10.85 -23.54 -5.67
C LEU A 388 11.45 -24.06 -6.98
N LEU A 389 11.73 -25.36 -7.10
CA LEU A 389 12.16 -25.98 -8.37
C LEU A 389 11.03 -26.01 -9.42
N ASP A 390 9.78 -26.19 -9.00
CA ASP A 390 8.61 -26.18 -9.89
C ASP A 390 8.29 -24.78 -10.47
N LYS A 391 9.01 -23.74 -10.03
CA LYS A 391 9.02 -22.43 -10.70
C LYS A 391 9.77 -22.43 -12.04
N LYS A 392 10.63 -23.42 -12.29
CA LYS A 392 11.38 -23.61 -13.55
C LYS A 392 12.24 -22.40 -13.95
N TYR A 393 12.76 -21.66 -12.96
CA TYR A 393 13.69 -20.57 -13.22
C TYR A 393 15.05 -21.11 -13.70
N ALA A 394 15.74 -20.38 -14.56
CA ALA A 394 17.15 -20.60 -14.83
C ALA A 394 17.95 -20.35 -13.53
N LEU A 395 18.65 -21.37 -13.02
CA LEU A 395 19.40 -21.27 -11.78
C LEU A 395 20.89 -21.08 -12.07
N PRO A 396 21.61 -20.22 -11.32
CA PRO A 396 23.06 -20.15 -11.43
C PRO A 396 23.70 -21.51 -11.10
N TYR A 397 24.73 -21.93 -11.85
CA TYR A 397 25.36 -23.25 -11.69
C TYR A 397 25.74 -23.57 -10.24
N LYS A 398 26.25 -22.60 -9.47
CA LYS A 398 26.55 -22.77 -8.02
C LYS A 398 25.36 -23.27 -7.18
N VAL A 399 24.14 -22.90 -7.55
CA VAL A 399 22.91 -23.37 -6.86
C VAL A 399 22.53 -24.77 -7.32
N ILE A 400 22.79 -25.11 -8.59
CA ILE A 400 22.60 -26.46 -9.13
C ILE A 400 23.59 -27.42 -8.47
N ASP A 401 24.88 -27.05 -8.41
CA ASP A 401 25.93 -27.82 -7.74
C ASP A 401 25.57 -28.05 -6.25
N GLY A 402 25.15 -27.01 -5.52
CA GLY A 402 24.69 -27.14 -4.13
C GLY A 402 23.42 -27.98 -3.94
N LEU A 403 22.53 -28.03 -4.93
CA LEU A 403 21.38 -28.95 -4.94
C LEU A 403 21.81 -30.40 -5.19
N VAL A 404 22.80 -30.63 -6.06
CA VAL A 404 23.40 -31.97 -6.25
C VAL A 404 24.02 -32.44 -4.93
N ASP A 405 24.84 -31.61 -4.27
CA ASP A 405 25.43 -31.93 -2.96
C ASP A 405 24.36 -32.24 -1.90
N HIS A 406 23.27 -31.47 -1.88
CA HIS A 406 22.11 -31.75 -1.02
C HIS A 406 21.48 -33.11 -1.28
N PHE A 407 21.36 -33.58 -2.53
CA PHE A 407 20.85 -34.91 -2.81
C PHE A 407 21.88 -36.00 -2.45
N LEU A 408 23.15 -35.79 -2.78
CA LEU A 408 24.24 -36.75 -2.53
C LEU A 408 24.49 -37.01 -1.05
N ARG A 409 24.27 -36.02 -0.16
CA ARG A 409 24.42 -36.22 1.31
C ARG A 409 23.55 -37.37 1.87
N PHE A 410 22.43 -37.68 1.22
CA PHE A 410 21.54 -38.79 1.62
C PHE A 410 22.03 -40.18 1.19
N LYS A 411 23.14 -40.29 0.44
CA LYS A 411 23.76 -41.57 0.11
C LYS A 411 24.18 -42.36 1.36
N MET A 412 24.63 -41.65 2.40
CA MET A 412 25.13 -42.24 3.65
C MET A 412 24.10 -42.21 4.81
N ASP A 413 22.94 -41.56 4.63
CA ASP A 413 21.88 -41.53 5.63
C ASP A 413 21.18 -42.91 5.68
N PRO A 414 21.06 -43.59 6.84
CA PRO A 414 20.37 -44.88 6.91
C PRO A 414 18.85 -44.78 6.74
N ARG A 415 18.24 -43.59 6.87
CA ARG A 415 16.78 -43.42 6.88
C ARG A 415 16.16 -43.65 5.48
N PRO A 416 14.95 -44.22 5.40
CA PRO A 416 14.17 -44.24 4.16
C PRO A 416 13.70 -42.81 3.83
N MET A 417 13.87 -42.38 2.58
CA MET A 417 13.50 -41.02 2.19
C MET A 417 11.99 -40.91 1.89
N PRO A 418 11.29 -39.88 2.41
CA PRO A 418 9.88 -39.65 2.10
C PRO A 418 9.62 -39.42 0.60
N VAL A 419 8.40 -39.73 0.14
CA VAL A 419 7.94 -39.47 -1.23
C VAL A 419 8.16 -38.02 -1.68
N LEU A 420 8.03 -37.04 -0.77
CA LEU A 420 8.29 -35.62 -1.05
C LEU A 420 9.74 -35.33 -1.48
N TRP A 421 10.72 -36.08 -0.97
CA TRP A 421 12.13 -35.96 -1.37
C TRP A 421 12.35 -36.54 -2.77
N HIS A 422 11.79 -37.72 -3.04
CA HIS A 422 11.82 -38.32 -4.39
C HIS A 422 11.12 -37.44 -5.43
N GLN A 423 10.02 -36.77 -5.07
CA GLN A 423 9.36 -35.78 -5.93
C GLN A 423 10.22 -34.52 -6.16
N ALA A 424 10.91 -34.01 -5.13
CA ALA A 424 11.84 -32.88 -5.30
C ALA A 424 12.98 -33.23 -6.26
N PHE A 425 13.56 -34.43 -6.11
CA PHE A 425 14.61 -34.94 -6.98
C PHE A 425 14.11 -35.21 -8.42
N LEU A 426 12.88 -35.69 -8.59
CA LEU A 426 12.27 -35.82 -9.93
C LEU A 426 12.10 -34.48 -10.63
N ILE A 427 11.60 -33.45 -9.94
CA ILE A 427 11.47 -32.11 -10.55
C ILE A 427 12.85 -31.54 -10.88
N PHE A 428 13.85 -31.75 -10.02
CA PHE A 428 15.24 -31.38 -10.32
C PHE A 428 15.74 -32.04 -11.62
N ALA A 429 15.61 -33.36 -11.75
CA ALA A 429 16.01 -34.09 -12.96
C ALA A 429 15.18 -33.70 -14.20
N GLN A 430 13.89 -33.42 -14.07
CA GLN A 430 13.05 -33.00 -15.21
C GLN A 430 13.37 -31.59 -15.76
N ARG A 431 14.13 -30.77 -15.02
CA ARG A 431 14.39 -29.36 -15.37
C ARG A 431 15.87 -29.07 -15.58
N TYR A 432 16.74 -29.53 -14.69
CA TYR A 432 18.15 -29.16 -14.63
C TYR A 432 19.10 -30.28 -15.11
N LYS A 433 18.57 -31.30 -15.79
CA LYS A 433 19.36 -32.43 -16.35
C LYS A 433 20.40 -32.06 -17.41
N SER A 434 20.27 -30.88 -18.03
CA SER A 434 21.23 -30.33 -18.98
C SER A 434 22.32 -29.50 -18.31
N ASP A 435 22.09 -29.06 -17.07
CA ASP A 435 22.94 -28.12 -16.34
C ASP A 435 23.89 -28.79 -15.34
N ILE A 436 23.79 -30.11 -15.17
CA ILE A 436 24.66 -30.93 -14.31
C ILE A 436 25.87 -31.46 -15.08
N THR A 437 27.01 -31.65 -14.42
CA THR A 437 28.20 -32.26 -15.04
C THR A 437 28.06 -33.79 -15.20
N PRO A 438 28.88 -34.44 -16.05
CA PRO A 438 28.90 -35.91 -16.18
C PRO A 438 29.14 -36.63 -14.85
N ASP A 439 30.08 -36.12 -14.03
CA ASP A 439 30.41 -36.70 -12.73
C ASP A 439 29.23 -36.59 -11.74
N GLN A 440 28.58 -35.43 -11.70
CA GLN A 440 27.37 -35.20 -10.90
C GLN A 440 26.24 -36.15 -11.34
N LYS A 441 26.01 -36.26 -12.66
CA LYS A 441 25.02 -37.17 -13.26
C LYS A 441 25.28 -38.62 -12.86
N GLN A 442 26.53 -39.09 -12.92
CA GLN A 442 26.89 -40.44 -12.52
C GLN A 442 26.70 -40.67 -11.01
N ALA A 443 27.09 -39.71 -10.16
CA ALA A 443 26.88 -39.78 -8.71
C ALA A 443 25.38 -39.83 -8.34
N LEU A 444 24.53 -39.07 -9.03
CA LEU A 444 23.08 -39.10 -8.88
C LEU A 444 22.45 -40.43 -9.34
N LEU A 445 22.95 -41.02 -10.44
CA LEU A 445 22.54 -42.36 -10.90
C LEU A 445 22.96 -43.49 -9.95
N GLU A 446 24.05 -43.29 -9.20
CA GLU A 446 24.50 -44.16 -8.12
C GLU A 446 23.63 -44.01 -6.87
N LEU A 447 23.31 -42.77 -6.46
CA LEU A 447 22.39 -42.46 -5.35
C LEU A 447 21.04 -43.18 -5.51
N LEU A 448 20.49 -43.22 -6.73
CA LEU A 448 19.25 -43.96 -7.03
C LEU A 448 19.33 -45.48 -6.80
N ARG A 449 20.53 -46.07 -6.66
CA ARG A 449 20.70 -47.47 -6.25
C ARG A 449 20.57 -47.67 -4.73
N PHE A 450 20.97 -46.67 -3.95
CA PHE A 450 20.85 -46.67 -2.48
C PHE A 450 19.49 -46.19 -2.00
N LYS A 451 18.89 -45.22 -2.69
CA LYS A 451 17.59 -44.60 -2.37
C LYS A 451 16.58 -44.85 -3.49
N THR A 452 15.97 -46.03 -3.44
CA THR A 452 14.96 -46.51 -4.40
C THR A 452 13.53 -46.20 -3.96
N HIS A 453 12.69 -45.76 -4.89
CA HIS A 453 11.23 -45.66 -4.75
C HIS A 453 10.57 -46.25 -6.00
N GLU A 454 9.68 -47.23 -5.81
CA GLU A 454 9.13 -48.11 -6.85
C GLU A 454 8.64 -47.36 -8.10
N GLY A 455 7.77 -46.36 -7.93
CA GLY A 455 7.20 -45.59 -9.05
C GLY A 455 7.94 -44.30 -9.45
N ILE A 456 9.02 -43.89 -8.78
CA ILE A 456 9.66 -42.57 -9.02
C ILE A 456 11.13 -42.71 -9.42
N SER A 457 11.90 -43.60 -8.78
CA SER A 457 13.31 -43.81 -9.16
C SER A 457 13.52 -44.24 -10.63
N PRO A 458 12.63 -45.03 -11.27
CA PRO A 458 12.72 -45.31 -12.71
C PRO A 458 12.58 -44.06 -13.58
N GLU A 459 11.68 -43.15 -13.20
CA GLU A 459 11.46 -41.87 -13.90
C GLU A 459 12.66 -40.93 -13.77
N ILE A 460 13.23 -40.80 -12.58
CA ILE A 460 14.46 -40.01 -12.38
C ILE A 460 15.61 -40.60 -13.20
N ARG A 461 15.76 -41.93 -13.21
CA ARG A 461 16.78 -42.61 -14.02
C ARG A 461 16.59 -42.34 -15.52
N ARG A 462 15.34 -42.39 -16.01
CA ARG A 462 15.01 -42.10 -17.42
C ARG A 462 15.40 -40.68 -17.81
N GLU A 463 15.02 -39.69 -17.00
CA GLU A 463 15.34 -38.27 -17.24
C GLU A 463 16.84 -37.98 -17.23
N LEU A 464 17.59 -38.59 -16.29
CA LEU A 464 19.04 -38.41 -16.21
C LEU A 464 19.81 -39.13 -17.32
N VAL A 465 19.44 -40.38 -17.66
CA VAL A 465 20.13 -41.13 -18.72
C VAL A 465 19.96 -40.45 -20.08
N ASN A 466 18.75 -39.98 -20.38
CA ASN A 466 18.42 -39.35 -21.67
C ASN A 466 18.83 -37.87 -21.78
N SER A 467 19.64 -37.34 -20.85
CA SER A 467 20.15 -35.96 -20.91
C SER A 467 21.54 -35.90 -21.56
N VAL A 468 21.85 -34.76 -22.17
CA VAL A 468 23.24 -34.35 -22.46
C VAL A 468 23.72 -33.52 -21.27
N ALA A 469 24.89 -33.81 -20.72
CA ALA A 469 25.40 -33.11 -19.54
C ALA A 469 26.13 -31.81 -19.88
N ARG A 470 26.24 -30.91 -18.90
CA ARG A 470 26.95 -29.62 -19.00
C ARG A 470 28.43 -29.87 -19.35
N GLY A 471 28.82 -29.47 -20.56
CA GLY A 471 30.18 -29.62 -21.07
C GLY A 471 30.47 -30.93 -21.81
N GLU A 472 29.49 -31.82 -21.99
CA GLU A 472 29.60 -32.85 -23.03
C GLU A 472 29.48 -32.17 -24.39
N MET A 473 30.45 -32.42 -25.28
CA MET A 473 30.26 -32.10 -26.70
C MET A 473 29.06 -32.90 -27.20
N LEU A 474 28.08 -32.21 -27.79
CA LEU A 474 27.10 -32.88 -28.61
C LEU A 474 27.87 -33.68 -29.68
N PRO A 475 27.56 -34.96 -29.91
CA PRO A 475 28.11 -35.65 -31.07
C PRO A 475 27.68 -34.82 -32.29
N GLU A 476 28.65 -34.39 -33.11
CA GLU A 476 28.34 -33.76 -34.38
C GLU A 476 27.38 -34.69 -35.14
N PRO A 477 26.32 -34.16 -35.77
CA PRO A 477 25.48 -34.99 -36.62
C PRO A 477 26.41 -35.63 -37.65
N ALA A 478 26.48 -36.96 -37.63
CA ALA A 478 27.29 -37.66 -38.61
C ALA A 478 26.76 -37.31 -40.00
N ASP A 479 27.63 -36.74 -40.85
CA ASP A 479 27.33 -36.45 -42.24
C ASP A 479 27.14 -37.76 -43.02
N ASP A 480 25.99 -38.40 -42.83
CA ASP A 480 25.54 -39.63 -43.52
C ASP A 480 25.13 -39.34 -44.99
N ASP A 481 25.35 -38.10 -45.44
CA ASP A 481 25.10 -37.59 -46.81
C ASP A 481 26.29 -37.82 -47.76
N MET A 482 27.34 -38.56 -47.35
CA MET A 482 28.50 -38.90 -48.19
C MET A 482 28.54 -40.37 -48.69
N LEU A 483 27.41 -41.09 -48.76
CA LEU A 483 27.37 -42.44 -49.36
C LEU A 483 26.05 -42.79 -50.07
N MET A 484 25.71 -42.03 -51.13
CA MET A 484 24.97 -42.59 -52.28
C MET A 484 25.72 -42.33 -53.58
N ASP A 485 26.74 -43.17 -53.83
CA ASP A 485 27.23 -43.44 -55.18
C ASP A 485 26.12 -44.08 -56.03
N ILE A 486 25.94 -43.59 -57.27
CA ILE A 486 25.75 -44.36 -58.54
C ILE A 486 25.71 -43.38 -59.73
#